data_AF-A0A965ZLX2-F1
#
_entry.id   AF-A0A965ZLX2-F1
#
_cell.length_a   1.000
_cell.length_b   1.000
_cell.length_c   1.000
_cell.angle_alpha   90.00
_cell.angle_beta   90.00
_cell.angle_gamma   90.00
#
_symmetry.space_group_name_H-M   'P 1'
#
loop_
_entity.id
_entity.type
_entity.pdbx_description
1 polymer ?
#
loop_
_entity_poly.entity_id
_entity_poly.type
_entity_poly.pdbx_seq_one_letter_code
_entity_poly.pdbx_strand_id
1 'polypeptide(L)'
;MNFLGKLIRFGIVGVLTAVLHYGVLYIGVELVNAHATLASSVGFVVAVIFNYFMHYNWTFGEPAPHGRTLGRYLVMISCGFLINGGLMYAGEQWWSVHYLLAQALALVAVVLWNFVLSNTWVFRR
;
A
#
# COMPACT_ATOMS: atom_id res chain seq x y z
N MET A 1 -16.87 8.89 11.36
CA MET A 1 -16.88 7.47 10.93
C MET A 1 -16.11 6.63 11.93
N ASN A 2 -16.68 5.50 12.36
CA ASN A 2 -16.09 4.64 13.40
C ASN A 2 -14.81 3.94 12.89
N PHE A 3 -13.89 3.63 13.80
CA PHE A 3 -12.59 2.98 13.52
C PHE A 3 -12.73 1.75 12.62
N LEU A 4 -13.70 0.89 12.92
CA LEU A 4 -13.98 -0.33 12.16
C LEU A 4 -14.40 -0.05 10.71
N GLY A 5 -15.20 1.00 10.48
CA GLY A 5 -15.62 1.40 9.13
C GLY A 5 -14.47 1.92 8.27
N LYS A 6 -13.50 2.61 8.87
CA LYS A 6 -12.28 3.01 8.17
C LYS A 6 -11.38 1.83 7.84
N LEU A 7 -11.26 0.86 8.75
CA LEU A 7 -10.48 -0.37 8.53
C LEU A 7 -11.07 -1.21 7.39
N ILE A 8 -12.40 -1.37 7.35
CA ILE A 8 -13.09 -2.07 6.26
C ILE A 8 -12.86 -1.35 4.93
N ARG A 9 -13.06 -0.02 4.87
CA ARG A 9 -12.77 0.76 3.65
C ARG A 9 -11.31 0.63 3.24
N PHE A 10 -10.38 0.65 4.19
CA PHE A 10 -8.95 0.48 3.90
C PHE A 10 -8.67 -0.88 3.26
N GLY A 11 -9.22 -1.96 3.83
CA GLY A 11 -9.12 -3.30 3.26
C GLY A 11 -9.73 -3.39 1.85
N ILE A 12 -10.92 -2.84 1.65
CA ILE A 12 -11.60 -2.81 0.34
C ILE A 12 -10.76 -2.08 -0.70
N VAL A 13 -10.24 -0.90 -0.37
CA VAL A 13 -9.38 -0.13 -1.28
C VAL A 13 -8.10 -0.90 -1.59
N GLY A 14 -7.50 -1.57 -0.61
CA GLY A 14 -6.35 -2.44 -0.83
C GLY A 14 -6.64 -3.59 -1.80
N VAL A 15 -7.76 -4.29 -1.62
CA VAL A 15 -8.20 -5.38 -2.53
C VAL A 15 -8.48 -4.83 -3.93
N LEU A 16 -9.21 -3.72 -4.06
CA LEU A 16 -9.47 -3.08 -5.35
C LEU A 16 -8.18 -2.66 -6.05
N THR A 17 -7.22 -2.11 -5.30
CA THR A 17 -5.92 -1.71 -5.82
C THR A 17 -5.14 -2.92 -6.34
N ALA A 18 -5.14 -4.03 -5.60
CA ALA A 18 -4.50 -5.27 -6.04
C ALA A 18 -5.17 -5.82 -7.30
N VAL A 19 -6.50 -5.90 -7.34
CA VAL A 19 -7.25 -6.34 -8.53
C VAL A 19 -6.92 -5.47 -9.73
N LEU A 20 -6.82 -4.15 -9.54
CA LEU A 20 -6.48 -3.21 -10.61
C LEU A 20 -5.04 -3.40 -11.10
N HIS A 21 -4.07 -3.58 -10.18
CA HIS A 21 -2.68 -3.88 -10.53
C HIS A 21 -2.55 -5.17 -11.36
N TYR A 22 -3.12 -6.27 -10.86
CA TYR A 22 -3.07 -7.56 -11.54
C TYR A 22 -3.86 -7.55 -12.85
N GLY A 23 -4.98 -6.82 -12.92
CA GLY A 23 -5.75 -6.64 -14.15
C GLY A 23 -4.97 -5.91 -15.24
N VAL A 24 -4.28 -4.82 -14.90
CA VAL A 24 -3.43 -4.09 -15.86
C VAL A 24 -2.23 -4.94 -16.30
N LEU A 25 -1.62 -5.69 -15.38
CA LEU A 25 -0.55 -6.63 -15.69
C LEU A 25 -1.04 -7.71 -16.66
N TYR A 26 -2.17 -8.35 -16.36
CA TYR A 26 -2.76 -9.40 -17.20
C TYR A 26 -3.08 -8.89 -18.60
N ILE A 27 -3.74 -7.72 -18.71
CA ILE A 27 -4.04 -7.10 -20.00
C ILE A 27 -2.76 -6.75 -20.76
N GLY A 28 -1.77 -6.17 -20.08
CA GLY A 28 -0.50 -5.78 -20.71
C GLY A 28 0.30 -6.97 -21.24
N VAL A 29 0.34 -8.08 -20.50
CA VAL A 29 1.09 -9.27 -20.92
C VAL A 29 0.30 -10.06 -21.99
N GLU A 30 -0.99 -10.28 -21.78
CA GLU A 30 -1.76 -11.25 -22.56
C GLU A 30 -2.43 -10.65 -23.80
N LEU A 31 -2.92 -9.40 -23.71
CA LEU A 31 -3.54 -8.72 -24.86
C LEU A 31 -2.52 -7.91 -25.67
N VAL A 32 -1.53 -7.29 -25.01
CA VAL A 32 -0.58 -6.37 -25.66
C VAL A 32 0.77 -7.04 -25.95
N ASN A 33 1.02 -8.28 -25.48
CA ASN A 33 2.32 -8.96 -25.58
C ASN A 33 3.50 -8.11 -25.06
N ALA A 34 3.23 -7.20 -24.11
CA ALA A 34 4.27 -6.38 -23.52
C ALA A 34 5.12 -7.22 -22.56
N HIS A 35 6.39 -6.86 -22.41
CA HIS A 35 7.24 -7.48 -21.40
C HIS A 35 6.61 -7.33 -20.00
N ALA A 36 6.59 -8.44 -19.25
CA ALA A 36 5.97 -8.49 -17.92
C ALA A 36 6.50 -7.39 -16.97
N THR A 37 7.76 -6.99 -17.11
CA THR A 37 8.37 -5.89 -16.35
C THR A 37 7.72 -4.54 -16.66
N LEU A 38 7.49 -4.23 -17.93
CA LEU A 38 6.83 -2.99 -18.36
C LEU A 38 5.36 -2.99 -17.95
N ALA A 39 4.65 -4.09 -18.20
CA ALA A 39 3.24 -4.23 -17.81
C ALA A 39 3.03 -4.10 -16.29
N SER A 40 3.90 -4.74 -15.50
CA SER A 40 3.89 -4.62 -14.03
C SER A 40 4.20 -3.19 -13.57
N SER A 41 5.19 -2.52 -14.18
CA SER A 41 5.54 -1.14 -13.83
C SER A 41 4.38 -0.17 -14.09
N VAL A 42 3.72 -0.28 -15.24
CA VAL A 42 2.54 0.53 -15.57
C VAL A 42 1.40 0.20 -14.60
N GLY A 43 1.13 -1.09 -14.38
CA GLY A 43 0.12 -1.52 -13.42
C GLY A 43 0.39 -1.00 -12.00
N PHE A 44 1.65 -0.91 -11.58
CA PHE A 44 2.03 -0.39 -10.27
C PHE A 44 1.73 1.11 -10.16
N VAL A 45 2.10 1.89 -11.17
CA VAL A 45 1.84 3.34 -11.20
C VAL A 45 0.33 3.62 -11.15
N VAL A 46 -0.47 2.91 -11.97
CA VAL A 46 -1.92 3.08 -11.98
C VAL A 46 -2.54 2.66 -10.64
N ALA A 47 -2.08 1.55 -10.06
CA ALA A 47 -2.55 1.08 -8.76
C ALA A 47 -2.24 2.09 -7.64
N VAL A 48 -1.03 2.66 -7.59
CA VAL A 48 -0.65 3.67 -6.60
C VAL A 48 -1.53 4.92 -6.72
N ILE A 49 -1.76 5.41 -7.94
CA ILE A 49 -2.63 6.57 -8.18
C ILE A 49 -4.05 6.28 -7.71
N PHE A 50 -4.62 5.14 -8.11
CA PHE A 50 -5.96 4.74 -7.70
C PHE A 50 -6.08 4.59 -6.18
N ASN A 51 -5.09 3.96 -5.54
CA ASN A 51 -5.03 3.77 -4.09
C ASN A 51 -5.08 5.12 -3.35
N TYR A 52 -4.26 6.07 -3.80
CA TYR A 52 -4.25 7.42 -3.24
C TYR A 52 -5.60 8.12 -3.38
N PHE A 53 -6.18 8.15 -4.58
CA PHE A 53 -7.47 8.81 -4.83
C PHE A 53 -8.62 8.19 -4.03
N MET A 54 -8.67 6.86 -3.92
CA MET A 54 -9.68 6.18 -3.12
C MET A 54 -9.54 6.49 -1.63
N HIS A 55 -8.32 6.51 -1.09
CA HIS A 55 -8.12 6.87 0.31
C HIS A 55 -8.44 8.35 0.57
N TYR A 56 -8.04 9.23 -0.33
CA TYR A 56 -8.29 10.67 -0.26
C TYR A 56 -9.79 11.01 -0.34
N ASN A 57 -10.50 10.49 -1.35
CA ASN A 57 -11.88 10.88 -1.64
C ASN A 57 -12.91 10.05 -0.85
N TRP A 58 -12.66 8.75 -0.63
CA TRP A 58 -13.67 7.83 -0.09
C TRP A 58 -13.41 7.38 1.34
N THR A 59 -12.14 7.19 1.73
CA THR A 59 -11.82 6.71 3.09
C THR A 59 -11.84 7.82 4.12
N PHE A 60 -11.33 9.01 3.77
CA PHE A 60 -11.11 10.09 4.73
C PHE A 60 -11.91 11.37 4.52
N GLY A 61 -12.58 11.56 3.38
CA GLY A 61 -13.72 12.48 3.17
C GLY A 61 -13.46 13.99 3.27
N GLU A 62 -12.50 14.44 4.08
CA GLU A 62 -12.10 15.86 4.24
C GLU A 62 -10.59 16.02 4.54
N PRO A 63 -9.68 15.66 3.61
CA PRO A 63 -8.24 15.77 3.85
C PRO A 63 -7.75 17.22 3.81
N ALA A 64 -6.61 17.47 4.47
CA ALA A 64 -5.81 18.68 4.29
C ALA A 64 -5.43 18.88 2.79
N PRO A 65 -5.07 20.11 2.35
CA PRO A 65 -4.72 20.39 0.95
C PRO A 65 -3.74 19.37 0.36
N HIS A 66 -4.02 18.93 -0.89
CA HIS A 66 -3.36 17.81 -1.59
C HIS A 66 -1.85 17.72 -1.37
N GLY A 67 -1.12 18.84 -1.44
CA GLY A 67 0.34 18.85 -1.26
C GLY A 67 0.82 18.38 0.13
N ARG A 68 0.09 18.72 1.20
CA ARG A 68 0.43 18.31 2.58
C ARG A 68 0.11 16.83 2.81
N THR A 69 -0.99 16.35 2.23
CA THR A 69 -1.44 14.96 2.34
C THR A 69 -0.54 14.02 1.56
N LEU A 70 -0.12 14.40 0.34
CA LEU A 70 0.88 13.67 -0.45
C LEU A 70 2.22 13.54 0.29
N GLY A 71 2.74 14.63 0.86
CA GLY A 71 3.99 14.58 1.62
C GLY A 71 3.93 13.63 2.81
N ARG A 72 2.83 13.67 3.58
CA ARG A 72 2.62 12.74 4.71
C ARG A 72 2.44 11.30 4.25
N TYR A 73 1.76 11.07 3.13
CA TYR A 73 1.58 9.74 2.55
C TYR A 73 2.90 9.15 2.05
N LEU A 74 3.74 9.96 1.39
CA LEU A 74 5.09 9.56 1.00
C LEU A 74 5.94 9.18 2.20
N VAL A 75 5.96 10.00 3.26
CA VAL A 75 6.68 9.69 4.50
C VAL A 75 6.18 8.38 5.12
N MET A 76 4.86 8.17 5.14
CA MET A 76 4.25 6.93 5.65
C MET A 76 4.72 5.70 4.86
N ILE A 77 4.70 5.78 3.52
CA ILE A 77 5.18 4.69 2.65
C ILE A 77 6.67 4.44 2.86
N SER A 78 7.50 5.49 2.91
CA SER A 78 8.95 5.35 3.15
C SER A 78 9.24 4.68 4.49
N CYS A 79 8.54 5.07 5.56
CA CYS A 79 8.66 4.39 6.85
C CYS A 79 8.18 2.94 6.78
N GLY A 80 7.08 2.66 6.07
CA GLY A 80 6.59 1.30 5.85
C GLY A 80 7.63 0.43 5.11
N PHE A 81 8.30 0.99 4.11
CA PHE A 81 9.38 0.32 3.39
C PHE A 81 10.57 -0.01 4.31
N LEU A 82 10.98 0.94 5.16
CA LEU A 82 12.05 0.71 6.14
C LEU A 82 11.66 -0.36 7.18
N ILE A 83 10.41 -0.36 7.65
CA ILE A 83 9.88 -1.39 8.56
C ILE A 83 9.92 -2.75 7.88
N ASN A 84 9.47 -2.84 6.62
CA ASN A 84 9.50 -4.09 5.86
C ASN A 84 10.93 -4.62 5.72
N GLY A 85 11.85 -3.78 5.24
CA GLY A 85 13.25 -4.14 5.04
C GLY A 85 13.95 -4.50 6.35
N GLY A 86 13.70 -3.75 7.42
CA GLY A 86 14.25 -4.03 8.75
C GLY A 86 13.75 -5.35 9.33
N LEU A 87 12.46 -5.67 9.17
CA LEU A 87 11.89 -6.95 9.61
C LEU A 87 12.38 -8.12 8.78
N MET A 88 12.53 -7.95 7.46
CA MET A 88 13.11 -8.98 6.59
C MET A 88 14.57 -9.24 6.96
N TYR A 89 15.37 -8.18 7.12
CA TYR A 89 16.78 -8.29 7.52
C TYR A 89 16.94 -8.92 8.90
N ALA A 90 16.15 -8.50 9.90
CA ALA A 90 16.18 -9.11 11.23
C ALA A 90 15.70 -10.57 11.23
N GLY A 91 14.68 -10.90 10.43
CA GLY A 91 14.15 -12.25 10.30
C GLY A 91 15.15 -13.23 9.67
N GLU A 92 15.85 -12.79 8.63
CA GLU A 92 16.87 -13.56 7.92
C GLU A 92 18.15 -13.71 8.76
N GLN A 93 18.65 -12.60 9.32
CA GLN A 93 19.96 -12.58 9.97
C GLN A 93 19.94 -13.10 11.41
N TRP A 94 18.88 -12.85 12.19
CA TRP A 94 18.85 -13.16 13.63
C TRP A 94 18.00 -14.38 13.97
N TRP A 95 16.99 -14.66 13.17
CA TRP A 95 15.99 -15.66 13.52
C TRP A 95 16.09 -16.95 12.69
N SER A 96 16.84 -16.95 11.57
CA SER A 96 16.91 -18.07 10.61
C SER A 96 15.52 -18.62 10.24
N VAL A 97 14.50 -17.77 10.32
CA VAL A 97 13.11 -18.14 10.04
C VAL A 97 12.92 -18.15 8.53
N HIS A 98 12.15 -19.11 8.04
CA HIS A 98 11.83 -19.22 6.61
C HIS A 98 11.33 -17.88 6.08
N TYR A 99 11.90 -17.40 4.97
CA TYR A 99 11.65 -16.05 4.44
C TYR A 99 10.16 -15.71 4.29
N LEU A 100 9.30 -16.70 3.97
CA LEU A 100 7.84 -16.51 3.88
C LEU A 100 7.21 -16.06 5.20
N LEU A 101 7.65 -16.63 6.34
CA LEU A 101 7.13 -16.27 7.66
C LEU A 101 7.57 -14.86 8.05
N ALA A 102 8.84 -14.52 7.80
CA ALA A 102 9.36 -13.17 8.02
C ALA A 102 8.61 -12.15 7.14
N GLN A 103 8.32 -12.49 5.88
CA GLN A 103 7.59 -11.63 4.96
C GLN A 103 6.11 -11.47 5.34
N ALA A 104 5.47 -12.52 5.87
CA ALA A 104 4.11 -12.44 6.41
C ALA A 104 4.03 -11.51 7.63
N LEU A 105 4.98 -11.62 8.56
CA LEU A 105 5.06 -10.72 9.73
C LEU A 105 5.34 -9.28 9.30
N ALA A 106 6.26 -9.08 8.36
CA ALA A 106 6.56 -7.76 7.79
C ALA A 106 5.32 -7.16 7.10
N LEU A 107 4.55 -7.96 6.35
CA LEU A 107 3.31 -7.51 5.72
C LEU A 107 2.30 -7.04 6.77
N VAL A 108 2.05 -7.83 7.82
CA VAL A 108 1.10 -7.46 8.89
C VAL A 108 1.56 -6.18 9.59
N ALA A 109 2.84 -6.07 9.94
CA ALA A 109 3.39 -4.88 10.59
C ALA A 109 3.26 -3.63 9.72
N VAL A 110 3.57 -3.74 8.42
CA VAL A 110 3.45 -2.64 7.45
C VAL A 110 2.00 -2.21 7.25
N VAL A 111 1.07 -3.17 7.17
CA VAL A 111 -0.37 -2.87 7.05
C VAL A 111 -0.87 -2.13 8.28
N LEU A 112 -0.51 -2.60 9.49
CA LEU A 112 -0.87 -1.93 10.74
C LEU A 112 -0.27 -0.52 10.83
N TRP A 113 1.02 -0.38 10.48
CA TRP A 113 1.69 0.92 10.44
C TRP A 113 1.00 1.90 9.49
N ASN A 114 0.76 1.48 8.25
CA ASN A 114 0.07 2.29 7.25
C ASN A 114 -1.34 2.65 7.71
N PHE A 115 -2.08 1.72 8.32
CA PHE A 115 -3.42 2.00 8.83
C PHE A 115 -3.41 3.00 9.99
N VAL A 116 -2.51 2.84 10.97
CA VAL A 116 -2.43 3.75 12.12
C VAL A 116 -2.04 5.15 11.68
N LEU A 117 -1.02 5.31 10.83
CA LEU A 117 -0.57 6.62 10.35
C LEU A 117 -1.58 7.27 9.41
N SER A 118 -2.19 6.49 8.51
CA SER A 118 -3.24 7.01 7.64
C SER A 118 -4.40 7.54 8.48
N ASN A 119 -4.83 6.80 9.51
CA ASN A 119 -5.94 7.20 10.37
C ASN A 119 -5.61 8.35 11.34
N THR A 120 -4.40 8.42 11.88
CA THR A 120 -4.05 9.39 12.93
C THR A 120 -3.34 10.64 12.43
N TRP A 121 -2.63 10.58 11.30
CA TRP A 121 -1.71 11.65 10.87
C TRP A 121 -1.87 12.08 9.42
N VAL A 122 -1.85 11.15 8.46
CA VAL A 122 -1.84 11.51 7.02
C VAL A 122 -3.11 12.25 6.65
N PHE A 123 -4.27 11.72 7.06
CA PHE A 123 -5.57 12.27 6.70
C PHE A 123 -6.25 13.08 7.82
N ARG A 124 -5.52 13.38 8.91
CA ARG A 124 -6.00 14.28 9.95
C ARG A 124 -5.72 15.73 9.53
N ARG A 125 -6.75 16.59 9.60
CA ARG A 125 -6.67 18.03 9.26
C ARG A 125 -5.45 18.70 9.90
#